data_AF-A0A382GWR7-F1
#
_entry.id   AF-A0A382GWR7-F1
#
_cell.length_a   1.000
_cell.length_b   1.000
_cell.length_c   1.000
_cell.angle_alpha   90.00
_cell.angle_beta   90.00
_cell.angle_gamma   90.00
#
_symmetry.space_group_name_H-M   'P 1'
#
loop_
_entity.id
_entity.type
_entity.pdbx_description
1 polymer ?
#
loop_
_entity_poly.entity_id
_entity_poly.type
_entity_poly.pdbx_seq_one_letter_code
_entity_poly.pdbx_strand_id
1 'polypeptide(L)' 'MESLDGKPPQWRVKKEDVGNHRKYWVVRNCGKFISVFNTKAEAQCWVYHRERNGGYK' A
#
# COMPACT_ATOMS: atom_id res chain seq x y z
N MET A 1 1.56 -18.79 -0.57
CA MET A 1 1.47 -17.57 0.25
C MET A 1 0.07 -17.02 0.01
N GLU A 2 -0.80 -17.18 1.00
CA GLU A 2 -2.26 -17.18 0.81
C GLU A 2 -2.82 -15.78 0.56
N SER A 3 -3.34 -15.58 -0.65
CA SER A 3 -4.43 -14.64 -0.88
C SER A 3 -5.66 -15.18 -0.16
N LEU A 4 -5.86 -14.83 1.11
CA LEU A 4 -6.97 -15.30 1.94
C LEU A 4 -8.38 -14.98 1.39
N ASP A 5 -8.50 -14.31 0.24
CA ASP A 5 -9.76 -13.93 -0.39
C ASP A 5 -9.87 -14.28 -1.89
N GLY A 6 -8.82 -14.83 -2.52
CA GLY A 6 -8.78 -15.07 -3.98
C GLY A 6 -8.92 -13.81 -4.87
N LYS A 7 -9.09 -12.63 -4.28
CA LYS A 7 -9.20 -11.35 -4.97
C LYS A 7 -7.83 -10.78 -5.30
N PRO A 8 -7.69 -10.07 -6.43
CA PRO A 8 -6.44 -9.41 -6.75
C PRO A 8 -6.12 -8.32 -5.71
N PRO A 9 -4.82 -8.09 -5.40
CA PRO A 9 -4.43 -7.07 -4.47
C PRO A 9 -4.88 -5.73 -5.03
N GLN A 10 -5.67 -5.01 -4.25
CA GLN A 10 -6.09 -3.66 -4.60
C GLN A 10 -5.27 -2.66 -3.82
N TRP A 11 -4.10 -2.31 -4.36
CA TRP A 11 -3.22 -1.31 -3.78
C TRP A 11 -3.80 0.08 -3.95
N ARG A 12 -3.84 0.86 -2.86
CA ARG A 12 -4.27 2.26 -2.88
C ARG A 12 -3.29 3.10 -2.10
N VAL A 13 -2.90 4.23 -2.69
CA VAL A 13 -2.06 5.25 -2.05
C VAL A 13 -2.92 6.47 -1.74
N LYS A 14 -3.05 6.84 -0.47
CA LYS A 14 -3.85 8.00 -0.04
C LYS A 14 -3.11 8.81 1.01
N LYS A 15 -3.31 10.13 0.98
CA LYS A 15 -2.81 11.02 2.03
C LYS A 15 -3.77 10.97 3.22
N GLU A 16 -3.32 10.49 4.37
CA GLU A 16 -4.12 10.27 5.59
C GLU A 16 -3.40 10.87 6.81
N ASP A 17 -4.19 11.29 7.82
CA ASP A 17 -3.68 11.68 9.13
C ASP A 17 -3.36 10.43 9.94
N VAL A 18 -2.10 10.31 10.37
CA VAL A 18 -1.64 9.16 11.16
C VAL A 18 -1.09 9.66 12.49
N GLY A 19 -1.85 9.38 13.56
CA GLY A 19 -1.45 9.54 14.96
C GLY A 19 -1.34 10.98 15.49
N ASN A 20 -0.72 11.91 14.76
CA ASN A 20 -0.28 13.19 15.33
C ASN A 20 -0.52 14.41 14.44
N HIS A 21 -1.67 14.48 13.77
CA HIS A 21 -2.06 15.59 12.86
C HIS A 21 -1.10 15.82 11.67
N ARG A 22 -0.17 14.89 11.47
CA ARG A 22 0.77 14.90 10.34
C ARG A 22 0.23 13.98 9.27
N LYS A 23 0.05 14.55 8.09
CA LYS A 23 -0.45 13.86 6.91
C LYS A 23 0.67 13.11 6.24
N TYR A 24 0.52 11.80 6.13
CA TYR A 24 1.45 10.91 5.43
C TYR A 24 0.78 10.23 4.24
N TRP A 25 1.59 9.67 3.35
CA TRP A 25 1.11 8.83 2.26
C TRP A 25 1.01 7.39 2.73
N VAL A 26 -0.21 6.91 2.87
CA VAL A 26 -0.52 5.56 3.36
C VAL A 26 -0.79 4.64 2.17
N VAL A 27 -0.18 3.46 2.22
CA VAL A 27 -0.49 2.35 1.32
C VAL A 27 -1.47 1.42 2.03
N ARG A 28 -2.59 1.16 1.36
CA ARG A 28 -3.58 0.16 1.77
C ARG A 28 -3.69 -0.94 0.72
N ASN A 29 -3.97 -2.16 1.18
CA ASN A 29 -4.32 -3.29 0.32
C ASN A 29 -5.69 -3.81 0.76
N CYS A 30 -6.66 -3.83 -0.16
CA CYS A 30 -8.02 -4.30 0.15
C CYS A 30 -8.60 -3.63 1.42
N GLY A 31 -8.36 -2.32 1.59
CA GLY A 31 -8.78 -1.53 2.75
C GLY A 31 -7.92 -1.66 4.01
N LYS A 32 -7.07 -2.69 4.11
CA LYS A 32 -6.15 -2.89 5.24
C LYS A 32 -4.94 -1.94 5.14
N PHE A 33 -4.56 -1.35 6.26
CA PHE A 33 -3.32 -0.57 6.37
C PHE A 33 -2.11 -1.48 6.20
N ILE A 34 -1.15 -1.07 5.37
CA ILE A 34 0.07 -1.83 5.10
C ILE A 34 1.31 -1.06 5.51
N SER A 35 1.43 0.19 5.06
CA SER A 35 2.61 1.00 5.35
C SER A 35 2.36 2.50 5.14
N VAL A 36 3.30 3.33 5.58
CA VAL A 36 3.23 4.79 5.56
C VAL A 36 4.54 5.38 5.05
N PHE A 37 4.45 6.45 4.26
CA PHE A 37 5.57 7.11 3.59
C PHE A 37 5.48 8.63 3.71
N ASN A 38 6.63 9.29 3.67
CA ASN A 38 6.70 10.75 3.71
C ASN A 38 6.28 11.38 2.38
N THR A 39 6.63 10.75 1.26
CA THR A 39 6.29 11.24 -0.09
C THR A 39 5.41 10.27 -0.87
N LYS A 40 4.67 10.81 -1.85
CA LYS A 40 3.84 10.01 -2.75
C LYS A 40 4.68 9.08 -3.62
N ALA A 41 5.83 9.56 -4.09
CA ALA A 41 6.73 8.82 -4.98
C ALA A 41 7.28 7.56 -4.29
N GLU A 42 7.71 7.67 -3.02
CA GLU A 42 8.13 6.50 -2.23
C GLU A 42 7.00 5.46 -2.10
N ALA A 43 5.78 5.92 -1.76
CA ALA A 43 4.63 5.03 -1.66
C ALA A 43 4.30 4.33 -2.97
N GLN A 44 4.32 5.06 -4.10
CA GLN A 44 4.06 4.49 -5.42
C GLN A 44 5.17 3.53 -5.87
N CYS A 45 6.43 3.87 -5.63
CA CYS A 45 7.57 3.02 -5.92
C CYS A 45 7.47 1.69 -5.13
N TRP A 46 7.10 1.78 -3.85
CA TRP A 46 6.87 0.59 -3.02
C TRP A 46 5.75 -0.30 -3.57
N VAL A 47 4.62 0.28 -3.98
CA VAL A 47 3.51 -0.46 -4.61
C VAL A 47 3.97 -1.13 -5.90
N TYR A 48 4.65 -0.39 -6.77
CA TYR A 48 5.18 -0.91 -8.03
C TYR A 48 6.11 -2.11 -7.83
N HIS A 49 7.06 -2.01 -6.88
CA HIS A 49 7.93 -3.14 -6.54
C HIS A 49 7.15 -4.33 -5.97
N ARG A 50 6.08 -4.09 -5.20
CA ARG A 50 5.22 -5.17 -4.69
C ARG A 50 4.40 -5.84 -5.78
N GLU A 51 3.91 -5.09 -6.75
CA GLU A 51 3.19 -5.65 -7.91
C GLU A 51 4.13 -6.49 -8.79
N ARG A 52 5.40 -6.07 -8.95
CA ARG A 52 6.39 -6.85 -9.73
C ARG A 52 6.99 -8.04 -8.98
N ASN A 53 7.30 -7.89 -7.70
CA ASN A 53 7.91 -8.97 -6.88
C ASN A 53 6.89 -9.92 -6.28
N GLY A 54 5.64 -9.48 -6.10
CA GLY A 54 4.50 -10.33 -5.76
C GLY A 54 3.87 -10.99 -6.98
N GLY A 55 4.62 -11.07 -8.08
CA GLY A 55 4.20 -11.69 -9.33
C GLY A 55 3.48 -13.00 -9.05
N TYR A 56 2.20 -13.02 -9.41
CA TYR A 56 1.38 -14.21 -9.42
C TYR A 56 2.11 -15.33 -10.18
N LYS A 57 2.62 -16.28 -9.43
CA LYS A 57 2.96 -17.62 -9.88
C LYS A 57 2.01 -18.59 -9.19
#